data_AF-A0A1B6HEP8-F1
#
_entry.id   AF-A0A1B6HEP8-F1
#
_cell.length_a   1.000
_cell.length_b   1.000
_cell.length_c   1.000
_cell.angle_alpha   90.00
_cell.angle_beta   90.00
_cell.angle_gamma   90.00
#
_symmetry.space_group_name_H-M   'P 1'
#
loop_
_entity.id
_entity.type
_entity.pdbx_description
1 polymer ?
#
loop_
_entity_poly.entity_id
_entity_poly.type
_entity_poly.pdbx_seq_one_letter_code
_entity_poly.pdbx_strand_id
1 'polypeptide(L)'
;LQSMLTELEASLRCVVLRTQDQSISPSASLAEIMTVEDELQFWNGCWNQARKKLDQERAKGFTEALEPLATAFRQLDRMELPEAEDVLETAHVVLDDLWKLDEFQYPQQRMEHLMEVIGKTVTRFIQQKTKSENIWEGD
;
A
#
# COMPACT_ATOMS: atom_id res chain seq x y z
N LEU A 1 11.08 -7.05 -25.30
CA LEU A 1 10.00 -6.03 -25.40
C LEU A 1 9.31 -5.82 -24.06
N GLN A 2 8.75 -6.85 -23.42
CA GLN A 2 8.15 -6.70 -22.07
C GLN A 2 9.15 -6.23 -21.01
N SER A 3 10.39 -6.73 -21.01
CA SER A 3 11.44 -6.28 -20.08
C SER A 3 11.79 -4.79 -20.24
N MET A 4 11.80 -4.30 -21.49
CA MET A 4 12.06 -2.89 -21.76
C MET A 4 10.88 -2.02 -21.34
N LEU A 5 9.64 -2.52 -21.46
CA LEU A 5 8.44 -1.83 -21.00
C LEU A 5 8.41 -1.72 -19.48
N THR A 6 8.71 -2.80 -18.75
CA THR A 6 8.78 -2.78 -17.29
C THR A 6 9.91 -1.88 -16.79
N GLU A 7 11.03 -1.82 -17.51
CA GLU A 7 12.16 -0.96 -17.17
C GLU A 7 11.86 0.51 -17.48
N LEU A 8 11.09 0.79 -18.54
CA LEU A 8 10.62 2.12 -18.90
C LEU A 8 9.55 2.62 -17.92
N GLU A 9 8.65 1.74 -17.48
CA GLU A 9 7.63 2.04 -16.47
C GLU A 9 8.28 2.30 -15.09
N ALA A 10 9.23 1.46 -14.69
CA ALA A 10 9.99 1.66 -13.45
C ALA A 10 10.84 2.95 -13.47
N SER A 11 11.46 3.28 -14.60
CA SER A 11 12.25 4.52 -14.75
C SER A 11 11.38 5.76 -14.83
N LEU A 12 10.22 5.70 -15.50
CA LEU A 12 9.23 6.79 -15.48
C LEU A 12 8.68 7.01 -14.08
N ARG A 13 8.32 5.95 -13.36
CA ARG A 13 7.87 6.03 -11.97
C ARG A 13 8.93 6.70 -11.09
N CYS A 14 10.20 6.32 -11.24
CA CYS A 14 11.32 6.96 -10.54
C CYS A 14 11.50 8.44 -10.93
N VAL A 15 11.37 8.79 -12.21
CA VAL A 15 11.55 10.18 -12.69
C VAL A 15 10.43 11.07 -12.19
N VAL A 16 9.19 10.61 -12.22
CA VAL A 16 8.03 11.35 -11.71
C VAL A 16 8.19 11.63 -10.22
N LEU A 17 8.60 10.63 -9.43
CA LEU A 17 8.95 10.79 -8.01
C LEU A 17 10.10 11.78 -7.80
N ARG A 18 11.13 11.79 -8.68
CA ARG A 18 12.26 12.74 -8.62
C ARG A 18 11.88 14.18 -8.97
N THR A 19 10.98 14.40 -9.93
CA THR A 19 10.50 15.76 -10.26
C THR A 19 9.71 16.40 -9.12
N GLN A 20 9.14 15.60 -8.22
CA GLN A 20 8.39 16.08 -7.06
C GLN A 20 9.29 16.49 -5.87
N ASP A 21 10.59 16.16 -5.89
CA ASP A 21 11.56 16.43 -4.81
C ASP A 21 11.99 17.92 -4.72
N GLN A 22 11.66 18.74 -5.74
CA GLN A 22 11.95 20.19 -5.70
C GLN A 22 10.82 21.04 -5.10
N SER A 23 9.63 20.47 -4.87
CA SER A 23 8.51 21.14 -4.23
C SER A 23 7.73 20.13 -3.39
N ILE A 24 8.21 19.88 -2.18
CA ILE A 24 7.56 18.95 -1.23
C ILE A 24 6.20 19.53 -0.84
N SER A 25 5.16 19.15 -1.59
CA SER A 25 3.81 19.03 -1.07
C SER A 25 3.57 17.53 -0.84
N PRO A 26 3.47 17.06 0.42
CA PRO A 26 3.27 15.64 0.75
C PRO A 26 1.97 15.06 0.18
N SER A 27 1.08 15.89 -0.37
CA SER A 27 -0.18 15.50 -1.00
C SER A 27 -0.05 14.97 -2.43
N ALA A 28 0.99 15.33 -3.19
CA ALA A 28 1.12 14.90 -4.58
C ALA A 28 1.60 13.44 -4.68
N SER A 29 2.51 13.03 -3.80
CA SER A 29 3.02 11.65 -3.75
C SER A 29 1.97 10.64 -3.25
N LEU A 30 0.93 11.11 -2.54
CA LEU A 30 -0.20 10.27 -2.10
C LEU A 30 -1.12 9.90 -3.27
N ALA A 31 -1.29 10.79 -4.25
CA ALA A 31 -2.17 10.55 -5.39
C ALA A 31 -1.70 9.41 -6.32
N GLU A 32 -0.41 9.05 -6.26
CA GLU A 32 0.18 7.95 -7.05
C GLU A 32 0.21 6.60 -6.31
N ILE A 33 -0.03 6.59 -5.01
CA ILE A 33 -0.09 5.37 -4.22
C ILE A 33 -1.53 4.87 -4.31
N MET A 34 -1.79 3.94 -5.21
CA MET A 34 -3.16 3.45 -5.42
C MET A 34 -3.40 2.11 -4.72
N THR A 35 -2.32 1.45 -4.28
CA THR A 35 -2.34 0.14 -3.64
C THR A 35 -1.38 0.07 -2.46
N VAL A 36 -1.61 -0.89 -1.55
CA VAL A 36 -0.70 -1.16 -0.42
C VAL A 36 0.71 -1.56 -0.92
N GLU A 37 0.80 -2.23 -2.08
CA GLU A 37 2.09 -2.56 -2.72
C GLU A 37 2.86 -1.31 -3.17
N ASP A 38 2.17 -0.26 -3.60
CA ASP A 38 2.79 1.01 -3.99
C ASP A 38 3.42 1.73 -2.79
N GLU A 39 2.79 1.64 -1.62
CA GLU A 39 3.33 2.18 -0.37
C GLU A 39 4.62 1.44 0.02
N LEU A 40 4.66 0.11 -0.13
CA LEU A 40 5.90 -0.67 0.07
C LEU A 40 7.01 -0.28 -0.91
N GLN A 41 6.68 -0.06 -2.19
CA GLN A 41 7.67 0.38 -3.17
C GLN A 41 8.19 1.79 -2.87
N PHE A 42 7.32 2.68 -2.39
CA PHE A 42 7.72 4.01 -1.95
C PHE A 42 8.75 3.95 -0.81
N TRP A 43 8.49 3.17 0.24
CA TRP A 43 9.42 3.03 1.36
C TRP A 43 10.73 2.33 0.97
N ASN A 44 10.69 1.33 0.09
CA ASN A 44 11.90 0.74 -0.51
C ASN A 44 12.71 1.77 -1.32
N GLY A 45 12.04 2.67 -2.04
CA GLY A 45 12.67 3.81 -2.72
C GLY A 45 13.35 4.77 -1.73
N CYS A 46 12.65 5.10 -0.64
CA CYS A 46 13.21 5.92 0.44
C CYS A 46 14.44 5.29 1.08
N TRP A 47 14.46 3.97 1.29
CA TRP A 47 15.63 3.25 1.81
C TRP A 47 16.84 3.37 0.88
N ASN A 48 16.64 3.17 -0.43
CA ASN A 48 17.70 3.24 -1.43
C ASN A 48 18.26 4.67 -1.63
N GLN A 49 17.42 5.69 -1.44
CA GLN A 49 17.78 7.10 -1.66
C GLN A 49 18.23 7.82 -0.38
N ALA A 50 17.97 7.23 0.80
CA ALA A 50 18.34 7.81 2.09
C ALA A 50 19.86 7.89 2.24
N ARG A 51 20.35 9.11 2.48
CA ARG A 51 21.76 9.39 2.79
C ARG A 51 22.08 9.23 4.28
N LYS A 52 21.07 9.24 5.14
CA LYS A 52 21.20 9.12 6.60
C LYS A 52 20.77 7.72 7.03
N LYS A 53 21.56 7.08 7.90
CA LYS A 53 21.26 5.75 8.45
C LYS A 53 19.92 5.69 9.19
N LEU A 54 19.58 6.75 9.93
CA LEU A 54 18.30 6.85 10.63
C LEU A 54 17.12 6.76 9.65
N ASP A 55 17.17 7.45 8.52
CA ASP A 55 16.11 7.43 7.50
C ASP A 55 15.99 6.05 6.82
N GLN A 56 17.10 5.33 6.69
CA GLN A 56 17.11 3.93 6.22
C GLN A 56 16.44 3.00 7.25
N GLU A 57 16.73 3.16 8.54
CA GLU A 57 16.11 2.37 9.60
C GLU A 57 14.59 2.62 9.67
N ARG A 58 14.13 3.87 9.48
CA ARG A 58 12.67 4.18 9.39
C ARG A 58 12.03 3.45 8.23
N ALA A 59 12.60 3.61 7.04
CA ALA A 59 12.05 3.03 5.83
C ALA A 59 11.98 1.51 5.94
N LYS A 60 13.01 0.88 6.54
CA LYS A 60 13.05 -0.56 6.79
C LYS A 60 11.95 -1.01 7.76
N GLY A 61 11.79 -0.31 8.89
CA GLY A 61 10.75 -0.64 9.87
C GLY A 61 9.34 -0.53 9.28
N PHE A 62 9.07 0.50 8.47
CA PHE A 62 7.78 0.63 7.78
C PHE A 62 7.57 -0.43 6.71
N THR A 63 8.61 -0.83 5.95
CA THR A 63 8.47 -1.92 4.98
C THR A 63 8.18 -3.26 5.65
N GLU A 64 8.86 -3.57 6.76
CA GLU A 64 8.67 -4.84 7.48
C GLU A 64 7.26 -4.91 8.09
N ALA A 65 6.74 -3.81 8.63
CA ALA A 65 5.38 -3.75 9.15
C ALA A 65 4.32 -3.92 8.05
N LEU A 66 4.51 -3.30 6.88
CA LEU A 66 3.54 -3.33 5.76
C LEU A 66 3.59 -4.60 4.90
N GLU A 67 4.65 -5.39 4.97
CA GLU A 67 4.84 -6.63 4.20
C GLU A 67 3.72 -7.70 4.40
N PRO A 68 3.31 -8.04 5.63
CA PRO A 68 2.19 -8.97 5.84
C PRO A 68 0.90 -8.43 5.24
N LEU A 69 0.66 -7.12 5.31
CA LEU A 69 -0.51 -6.47 4.75
C LEU A 69 -0.55 -6.60 3.23
N ALA A 70 0.53 -6.25 2.54
CA ALA A 70 0.59 -6.36 1.09
C ALA A 70 0.43 -7.82 0.61
N THR A 71 0.95 -8.78 1.38
CA THR A 71 0.80 -10.20 1.07
C THR A 71 -0.66 -10.64 1.19
N ALA A 72 -1.36 -10.22 2.24
CA ALA A 72 -2.78 -10.50 2.43
C ALA A 72 -3.63 -9.86 1.31
N PHE A 73 -3.37 -8.60 0.97
CA PHE A 73 -4.09 -7.91 -0.11
C PHE A 73 -3.83 -8.49 -1.50
N ARG A 74 -2.63 -9.02 -1.78
CA ARG A 74 -2.34 -9.74 -3.03
C ARG A 74 -3.14 -11.04 -3.16
N GLN A 75 -3.44 -11.69 -2.04
CA GLN A 75 -4.22 -12.94 -2.02
C GLN A 75 -5.72 -12.70 -2.05
N LEU A 76 -6.17 -11.51 -1.62
CA LEU A 76 -7.57 -11.11 -1.51
C LEU A 76 -8.40 -11.42 -2.77
N ASP A 77 -7.88 -11.14 -3.97
CA ASP A 77 -8.61 -11.41 -5.24
C ASP A 77 -8.98 -12.88 -5.46
N ARG A 78 -8.27 -13.82 -4.82
CA ARG A 78 -8.50 -15.27 -4.92
C ARG A 78 -9.35 -15.83 -3.79
N MET A 79 -9.55 -15.05 -2.73
CA MET A 79 -10.22 -15.45 -1.51
C MET A 79 -11.74 -15.39 -1.63
N GLU A 80 -12.45 -16.12 -0.78
CA GLU A 80 -13.91 -16.04 -0.68
C GLU A 80 -14.34 -14.86 0.20
N LEU A 81 -15.61 -14.44 0.11
CA LEU A 81 -16.13 -13.31 0.89
C LEU A 81 -15.88 -13.41 2.42
N PRO A 82 -16.09 -14.56 3.09
CA PRO A 82 -15.85 -14.66 4.53
C PRO A 82 -14.38 -14.50 4.91
N GLU A 83 -13.45 -14.91 4.04
CA GLU A 83 -12.01 -14.84 4.28
C GLU A 83 -11.48 -13.39 4.25
N ALA A 84 -12.27 -12.43 3.75
CA ALA A 84 -11.92 -11.02 3.80
C ALA A 84 -11.90 -10.46 5.23
N GLU A 85 -12.60 -11.09 6.17
CA GLU A 85 -12.55 -10.74 7.60
C GLU A 85 -11.13 -10.93 8.16
N ASP A 86 -10.50 -12.08 7.87
CA ASP A 86 -9.12 -12.39 8.29
C ASP A 86 -8.10 -11.37 7.72
N VAL A 87 -8.33 -10.90 6.49
CA VAL A 87 -7.49 -9.87 5.85
C VAL A 87 -7.66 -8.52 6.55
N LEU A 88 -8.88 -8.17 6.96
CA LEU A 88 -9.15 -6.96 7.72
C LEU A 88 -8.57 -7.00 9.13
N GLU A 89 -8.63 -8.15 9.80
CA GLU A 89 -7.97 -8.36 11.10
C GLU A 89 -6.46 -8.16 10.98
N THR A 90 -5.85 -8.77 9.95
CA THR A 90 -4.43 -8.57 9.63
C THR A 90 -4.12 -7.10 9.36
N ALA A 91 -4.98 -6.40 8.63
CA ALA A 91 -4.85 -4.96 8.38
C ALA A 91 -4.91 -4.14 9.66
N HIS A 92 -5.80 -4.49 10.58
CA HIS A 92 -5.92 -3.80 11.86
C HIS A 92 -4.65 -3.95 12.71
N VAL A 93 -4.13 -5.18 12.83
CA VAL A 93 -2.88 -5.46 13.56
C VAL A 93 -1.71 -4.69 12.95
N VAL A 94 -1.55 -4.73 11.62
CA VAL A 94 -0.46 -4.03 10.94
C VAL A 94 -0.55 -2.52 11.11
N LEU A 95 -1.74 -1.93 11.01
CA LEU A 95 -1.93 -0.49 11.20
C LEU A 95 -1.60 -0.07 12.64
N ASP A 96 -2.00 -0.88 13.62
CA ASP A 96 -1.70 -0.67 15.04
C ASP A 96 -0.19 -0.78 15.32
N ASP A 97 0.47 -1.80 14.78
CA ASP A 97 1.93 -1.97 14.86
C ASP A 97 2.68 -0.80 14.21
N LEU A 98 2.23 -0.35 13.03
CA LEU A 98 2.79 0.79 12.32
C LEU A 98 2.64 2.09 13.12
N TRP A 99 1.53 2.25 13.84
CA TRP A 99 1.25 3.41 14.68
C TRP A 99 2.05 3.41 15.99
N LYS A 100 2.44 2.22 16.48
CA LYS A 100 3.21 2.02 17.71
C LYS A 100 4.73 2.09 17.53
N LEU A 101 5.23 2.33 16.32
CA LEU A 101 6.66 2.54 16.05
C LEU A 101 7.15 3.85 16.71
N ASP A 102 7.48 3.76 17.99
CA ASP A 102 7.84 4.88 18.88
C ASP A 102 9.12 5.62 18.43
N GLU A 103 9.99 4.94 17.68
CA GLU A 103 11.22 5.54 17.15
C GLU A 103 10.94 6.51 15.99
N PHE A 104 9.87 6.27 15.20
CA PHE A 104 9.60 6.95 13.94
C PHE A 104 8.10 7.17 13.73
N GLN A 105 7.61 8.35 14.12
CA GLN A 105 6.19 8.70 13.97
C GLN A 105 5.75 8.66 12.50
N TYR A 106 4.82 7.75 12.19
CA TYR A 106 4.23 7.64 10.86
C TYR A 106 3.37 8.89 10.56
N PRO A 107 3.52 9.55 9.40
CA PRO A 107 2.76 10.76 9.11
C PRO A 107 1.25 10.51 9.07
N GLN A 108 0.47 11.32 9.81
CA GLN A 108 -0.99 11.16 9.90
C GLN A 108 -1.70 11.17 8.54
N GLN A 109 -1.30 12.08 7.64
CA GLN A 109 -1.85 12.18 6.27
C GLN A 109 -1.65 10.87 5.47
N ARG A 110 -0.53 10.18 5.68
CA ARG A 110 -0.28 8.88 5.03
C ARG A 110 -1.14 7.77 5.63
N MET A 111 -1.40 7.82 6.94
CA MET A 111 -2.25 6.83 7.60
C MET A 111 -3.69 6.92 7.13
N GLU A 112 -4.22 8.15 7.05
CA GLU A 112 -5.55 8.41 6.50
C GLU A 112 -5.66 7.87 5.07
N HIS A 113 -4.66 8.15 4.24
CA HIS A 113 -4.59 7.64 2.87
C HIS A 113 -4.50 6.11 2.81
N LEU A 114 -3.67 5.48 3.64
CA LEU A 114 -3.54 4.01 3.69
C LEU A 114 -4.86 3.34 4.09
N MET A 115 -5.56 3.90 5.08
CA MET A 115 -6.90 3.43 5.48
C MET A 115 -7.91 3.59 4.33
N GLU A 116 -7.86 4.70 3.58
CA GLU A 116 -8.71 4.91 2.42
C GLU A 116 -8.43 3.89 1.30
N VAL A 117 -7.16 3.60 1.01
CA VAL A 117 -6.75 2.59 0.03
C VAL A 117 -7.22 1.19 0.43
N ILE A 118 -7.05 0.81 1.69
CA ILE A 118 -7.57 -0.44 2.26
C ILE A 118 -9.10 -0.52 2.07
N GLY A 119 -9.82 0.52 2.50
CA GLY A 119 -11.27 0.58 2.40
C GLY A 119 -11.78 0.48 0.95
N LYS A 120 -11.14 1.20 0.02
CA LYS A 120 -11.46 1.12 -1.42
C LYS A 120 -11.23 -0.27 -1.99
N THR A 121 -10.12 -0.92 -1.60
CA THR A 121 -9.76 -2.25 -2.10
C THR A 121 -10.73 -3.30 -1.61
N VAL A 122 -11.09 -3.29 -0.33
CA VAL A 122 -12.09 -4.20 0.25
C VAL A 122 -13.47 -3.96 -0.33
N THR A 123 -13.88 -2.69 -0.50
CA THR A 123 -15.17 -2.35 -1.13
C THR A 123 -15.25 -2.90 -2.55
N ARG A 124 -14.18 -2.74 -3.33
CA ARG A 124 -14.09 -3.29 -4.70
C ARG A 124 -14.17 -4.83 -4.70
N PHE A 125 -13.48 -5.49 -3.77
CA PHE A 125 -13.52 -6.94 -3.62
C PHE A 125 -14.95 -7.43 -3.33
N ILE A 126 -15.63 -6.85 -2.33
CA ILE A 126 -17.01 -7.18 -1.98
C ILE A 126 -17.93 -6.97 -3.17
N GLN A 127 -17.83 -5.82 -3.85
CA GLN A 127 -18.63 -5.52 -5.05
C GLN A 127 -18.42 -6.55 -6.16
N GLN A 128 -17.19 -7.03 -6.39
CA GLN A 128 -16.91 -8.06 -7.39
C GLN A 128 -17.52 -9.41 -7.02
N LYS A 129 -17.42 -9.83 -5.76
CA LYS A 129 -17.98 -11.10 -5.27
C LYS A 129 -19.50 -11.09 -5.28
N THR A 130 -20.13 -10.02 -4.80
CA THR A 130 -21.59 -9.88 -4.83
C THR A 130 -22.13 -9.77 -6.26
N LYS A 131 -21.35 -9.22 -7.21
CA LYS A 131 -21.76 -9.19 -8.63
C LYS A 131 -21.75 -10.58 -9.27
N SER A 132 -20.88 -11.49 -8.82
CA SER A 132 -20.87 -12.88 -9.30
C SER A 132 -21.99 -13.73 -8.72
N GLU A 133 -22.54 -13.33 -7.57
CA GLU A 133 -23.66 -14.04 -6.94
C GLU A 133 -25.00 -13.47 -7.41
N ASN A 134 -25.88 -14.33 -7.93
CA ASN A 134 -27.25 -13.95 -8.25
C ASN A 134 -28.08 -13.88 -6.97
N ILE A 135 -28.01 -12.75 -6.26
CA ILE A 135 -28.84 -12.48 -5.07
C ILE A 135 -30.36 -12.44 -5.33
N TRP A 136 -30.77 -12.54 -6.60
CA TRP A 136 -32.17 -12.52 -7.05
C TRP A 136 -32.73 -13.91 -7.31
N GLU A 137 -31.89 -14.92 -7.48
CA GLU A 137 -32.32 -16.31 -7.45
C GLU A 137 -32.31 -16.70 -5.97
N GLY A 138 -33.50 -16.71 -5.34
CA GLY A 138 -33.64 -17.25 -4.00
C GLY A 138 -33.22 -18.72 -4.01
N ASP A 139 -32.45 -19.11 -2.99
CA ASP A 139 -32.13 -20.51 -2.67
C ASP A 139 -33.37 -21.44 -2.75
#